data_AF-A0A3D1RZB3-F1
#
_entry.id   AF-A0A3D1RZB3-F1
#
_cell.length_a   1.000
_cell.length_b   1.000
_cell.length_c   1.000
_cell.angle_alpha   90.00
_cell.angle_beta   90.00
_cell.angle_gamma   90.00
#
_symmetry.space_group_name_H-M   'P 1'
#
loop_
_entity.id
_entity.type
_entity.pdbx_description
1 polymer ?
#
loop_
_entity_poly.entity_id
_entity_poly.type
_entity_poly.pdbx_seq_one_letter_code
_entity_poly.pdbx_strand_id
1 'polypeptide(L)'
;SVVGPRLFGRADQGKIAAARAQIENFSLALDNYQLDTGNYPSGQQGLAALLSKPSGSPSPQGWRGPYIKARELPTDPWGSTYQYVSPGKMNKNWYDLFSLGKDGQKGGEGDAADIGNF
;
A
#
# COMPACT_ATOMS: atom_id res chain seq x y z
N SER A 1 26.42 -12.28 -32.89
CA SER A 1 26.44 -12.12 -31.42
C SER A 1 25.48 -11.01 -31.02
N VAL A 2 24.35 -11.35 -30.40
CA VAL A 2 23.48 -10.35 -29.75
C VAL A 2 23.33 -10.76 -28.31
N VAL A 3 24.22 -10.23 -27.46
CA VAL A 3 24.05 -10.29 -26.01
C VAL A 3 23.29 -9.01 -25.66
N GLY A 4 21.97 -9.11 -25.51
CA GLY A 4 21.17 -8.03 -24.95
C GLY A 4 21.61 -7.84 -23.49
N PRO A 5 22.16 -6.67 -23.10
CA PRO A 5 22.72 -6.50 -21.78
C PRO A 5 21.62 -6.55 -20.71
N ARG A 6 21.98 -7.09 -19.55
CA ARG A 6 21.19 -7.40 -18.35
C ARG A 6 20.53 -6.17 -17.67
N LEU A 7 19.99 -5.23 -18.44
CA LEU A 7 19.45 -3.96 -17.98
C LEU A 7 18.00 -4.09 -17.48
N PHE A 8 17.23 -5.06 -18.00
CA PHE A 8 15.84 -5.27 -17.61
C PHE A 8 15.69 -5.56 -16.10
N GLY A 9 16.43 -6.55 -15.57
CA GLY A 9 16.32 -6.94 -14.15
C GLY A 9 16.68 -5.86 -13.12
N ARG A 10 17.46 -4.82 -13.47
CA ARG A 10 17.79 -3.72 -12.55
C ARG A 10 16.68 -2.67 -12.48
N ALA A 11 16.05 -2.36 -13.62
CA ALA A 11 14.92 -1.45 -13.66
C ALA A 11 13.72 -2.04 -12.91
N ASP A 12 13.52 -3.36 -13.05
CA ASP A 12 12.47 -4.08 -12.36
C ASP A 12 12.71 -4.16 -10.84
N GLN A 13 13.95 -4.43 -10.38
CA GLN A 13 14.31 -4.34 -8.96
C GLN A 13 14.10 -2.94 -8.37
N GLY A 14 14.39 -1.88 -9.13
CA GLY A 14 14.15 -0.51 -8.69
C GLY A 14 12.67 -0.22 -8.45
N LYS A 15 11.78 -0.75 -9.31
CA LYS A 15 10.33 -0.66 -9.13
C LYS A 15 9.88 -1.44 -7.90
N ILE A 16 10.33 -2.67 -7.72
CA ILE A 16 10.01 -3.46 -6.51
C ILE A 16 10.43 -2.70 -5.24
N ALA A 17 11.65 -2.14 -5.22
CA ALA A 17 12.14 -1.37 -4.08
C ALA A 17 11.29 -0.10 -3.83
N ALA A 18 10.93 0.62 -4.89
CA ALA A 18 10.05 1.79 -4.77
C ALA A 18 8.65 1.41 -4.24
N ALA A 19 8.08 0.29 -4.72
CA ALA A 19 6.80 -0.21 -4.25
C ALA A 19 6.84 -0.56 -2.75
N ARG A 20 7.91 -1.23 -2.30
CA ARG A 20 8.14 -1.55 -0.87
C ARG A 20 8.28 -0.30 -0.03
N ALA A 21 9.08 0.68 -0.45
CA ALA A 21 9.24 1.93 0.27
C ALA A 21 7.91 2.70 0.39
N GLN A 22 7.08 2.68 -0.65
CA GLN A 22 5.74 3.28 -0.59
C GLN A 22 4.82 2.52 0.37
N ILE A 23 4.84 1.19 0.38
CA ILE A 23 4.09 0.37 1.34
C ILE A 23 4.52 0.70 2.78
N GLU A 24 5.82 0.80 3.05
CA GLU A 24 6.33 1.19 4.36
C GLU A 24 5.84 2.58 4.78
N ASN A 25 5.84 3.56 3.87
CA ASN A 25 5.30 4.89 4.15
C ASN A 25 3.80 4.87 4.48
N PHE A 26 3.01 4.07 3.75
CA PHE A 26 1.61 3.87 4.06
C PHE A 26 1.40 3.14 5.39
N SER A 27 2.23 2.13 5.69
CA SER A 27 2.17 1.42 6.97
C SER A 27 2.41 2.37 8.14
N LEU A 28 3.43 3.23 8.06
CA LEU A 28 3.68 4.25 9.08
C LEU A 28 2.50 5.22 9.23
N ALA A 29 1.86 5.61 8.12
CA ALA A 29 0.68 6.47 8.15
C ALA A 29 -0.54 5.77 8.79
N LEU A 30 -0.72 4.47 8.51
CA LEU A 30 -1.77 3.64 9.12
C LEU A 30 -1.54 3.45 10.62
N ASP A 31 -0.29 3.26 11.03
CA ASP A 31 0.06 3.13 12.44
C ASP A 31 -0.20 4.45 13.19
N ASN A 32 0.16 5.59 12.61
CA ASN A 32 -0.19 6.91 13.17
C ASN A 32 -1.70 7.13 13.24
N TYR A 33 -2.45 6.72 12.22
CA TYR A 33 -3.92 6.75 12.24
C TYR A 33 -4.48 5.91 13.39
N GLN A 34 -3.95 4.71 13.60
CA GLN A 34 -4.37 3.83 14.69
C GLN A 34 -4.02 4.41 16.06
N LEU A 35 -2.83 5.01 16.23
CA LEU A 35 -2.44 5.65 17.48
C LEU A 35 -3.40 6.77 17.87
N ASP A 36 -3.89 7.53 16.89
CA ASP A 36 -4.79 8.65 17.12
C ASP A 36 -6.27 8.23 17.29
N THR A 37 -6.75 7.25 16.52
CA THR A 37 -8.17 6.86 16.49
C THR A 37 -8.47 5.55 17.23
N GLY A 38 -7.43 4.86 17.70
CA GLY A 38 -7.49 3.55 18.35
C GLY A 38 -7.67 2.35 17.40
N ASN A 39 -8.01 2.58 16.12
CA ASN A 39 -8.32 1.53 15.16
C ASN A 39 -7.71 1.84 13.79
N TYR A 40 -7.40 0.82 13.00
CA TYR A 40 -7.08 1.04 11.59
C TYR A 40 -8.33 1.47 10.79
N PRO A 41 -8.17 2.13 9.63
CA PRO A 41 -9.29 2.40 8.74
C PRO A 41 -10.04 1.11 8.37
N SER A 42 -11.36 1.18 8.22
CA SER A 42 -12.11 0.03 7.70
C SER A 42 -11.85 -0.16 6.21
N GLY A 43 -12.15 -1.35 5.67
CA GLY A 43 -12.05 -1.58 4.22
C GLY A 43 -12.91 -0.61 3.37
N GLN A 44 -13.99 -0.07 3.92
CA GLN A 44 -14.81 0.95 3.25
C GLN A 44 -14.17 2.34 3.27
N GLN A 45 -13.47 2.68 4.35
CA GLN A 45 -12.74 3.95 4.46
C GLN A 45 -11.46 3.92 3.60
N GLY A 46 -10.79 2.77 3.59
CA GLY A 46 -9.59 2.50 2.80
C GLY A 46 -8.42 3.44 3.12
N LEU A 47 -7.46 3.49 2.19
CA LEU A 47 -6.30 4.39 2.30
C LEU A 47 -6.69 5.88 2.19
N ALA A 48 -7.88 6.20 1.70
CA ALA A 48 -8.38 7.58 1.63
C ALA A 48 -8.50 8.23 3.02
N ALA A 49 -8.68 7.41 4.07
CA ALA A 49 -8.66 7.83 5.48
C ALA A 49 -7.33 8.48 5.91
N LEU A 50 -6.24 8.19 5.20
CA LEU A 50 -4.92 8.76 5.45
C LEU A 50 -4.79 10.19 4.90
N LEU A 51 -5.56 10.53 3.87
CA LEU A 51 -5.56 11.87 3.25
C LEU A 51 -6.58 12.81 3.86
N SER A 52 -7.77 12.29 4.14
CA SER A 52 -8.90 13.09 4.60
C SER A 52 -9.63 12.34 5.70
N LYS A 53 -10.26 13.11 6.59
CA LYS A 53 -11.01 12.54 7.71
C LYS A 53 -12.12 11.64 7.15
N PRO A 54 -12.09 10.33 7.41
CA PRO A 54 -13.11 9.45 6.87
C PRO A 54 -14.45 9.68 7.56
N SER A 55 -15.54 9.56 6.81
CA SER A 55 -16.89 9.45 7.35
C SER A 55 -17.28 7.98 7.46
N GLY A 56 -18.15 7.64 8.42
CA GLY A 56 -18.67 6.29 8.60
C GLY A 56 -18.16 5.59 9.87
N SER A 57 -18.33 4.27 9.94
CA SER A 57 -17.98 3.45 11.09
C SER A 57 -16.70 2.65 10.82
N PRO A 58 -15.74 2.60 11.77
CA PRO A 58 -15.74 3.31 13.05
C PRO A 58 -15.55 4.82 12.87
N SER A 59 -16.24 5.61 13.70
CA SER A 59 -16.07 7.07 13.71
C SER A 59 -14.64 7.39 14.16
N PRO A 60 -13.87 8.20 13.41
CA PRO A 60 -12.48 8.45 13.73
C PRO A 60 -12.39 9.55 14.80
N GLN A 61 -12.90 9.24 16.01
CA GLN A 61 -12.86 10.10 17.20
C GLN A 61 -11.41 10.25 17.67
N GLY A 62 -10.65 11.10 16.99
CA GLY A 62 -9.21 11.27 17.24
C GLY A 62 -8.38 11.58 16.01
N TRP A 63 -8.98 11.57 14.80
CA TRP A 63 -8.26 11.87 13.56
C TRP A 63 -7.57 13.24 13.61
N ARG A 64 -6.25 13.23 13.41
CA ARG A 64 -5.36 14.42 13.36
C ARG A 64 -4.57 14.51 12.06
N GLY A 65 -5.02 13.80 11.02
CA GLY A 65 -4.39 13.81 9.72
C GLY A 65 -4.41 15.18 9.01
N PRO A 66 -3.92 15.24 7.77
CA PRO A 66 -3.53 14.11 6.92
C PRO A 66 -2.28 13.37 7.44
N TYR A 67 -2.31 12.03 7.35
CA TYR A 67 -1.22 11.14 7.75
C TYR A 67 -0.20 10.91 6.64
N ILE A 68 -0.54 11.27 5.40
CA ILE A 68 0.39 11.28 4.27
C ILE A 68 0.52 12.69 3.70
N LYS A 69 1.76 13.08 3.35
CA LYS A 69 2.05 14.36 2.69
C LYS A 69 1.94 14.21 1.18
N ALA A 70 0.74 13.88 0.71
CA ALA A 70 0.44 13.75 -0.71
C ALA A 70 -0.89 14.45 -1.02
N ARG A 71 -1.04 14.91 -2.25
CA ARG A 71 -2.30 15.53 -2.71
C ARG A 71 -3.36 14.48 -3.06
N GLU A 72 -2.89 13.31 -3.46
CA GLU A 72 -3.66 12.12 -3.82
C GLU A 72 -2.90 10.86 -3.40
N LEU A 73 -3.57 9.71 -3.40
CA LEU A 73 -2.91 8.45 -3.08
C LEU A 73 -1.93 8.09 -4.21
N PRO A 74 -0.62 7.92 -3.92
CA PRO A 74 0.30 7.46 -4.94
C PRO A 74 -0.10 6.08 -5.42
N THR A 75 -0.01 5.87 -6.73
CA THR A 75 -0.07 4.55 -7.34
C THR A 75 1.28 3.87 -7.20
N ASP A 76 1.28 2.55 -7.33
CA ASP A 76 2.50 1.77 -7.39
C ASP A 76 3.33 2.12 -8.65
N PRO A 77 4.57 1.62 -8.75
CA PRO A 77 5.47 1.89 -9.88
C PRO A 77 5.02 1.35 -11.24
N TRP A 78 3.92 0.59 -11.29
CA TRP A 78 3.30 0.07 -12.51
C TRP A 78 1.99 0.81 -12.85
N GLY A 79 1.59 1.79 -12.03
CA GLY A 79 0.39 2.61 -12.24
C GLY A 79 -0.88 2.04 -11.62
N SER A 80 -0.78 0.96 -10.85
CA SER A 80 -1.92 0.34 -10.16
C SER A 80 -2.09 0.95 -8.77
N THR A 81 -3.33 1.01 -8.29
CA THR A 81 -3.61 1.46 -6.92
C THR A 81 -3.25 0.38 -5.90
N TYR A 82 -2.67 0.79 -4.78
CA TYR A 82 -2.45 -0.11 -3.64
C TYR A 82 -3.76 -0.68 -3.12
N GLN A 83 -3.73 -1.97 -2.80
CA GLN A 83 -4.84 -2.71 -2.22
C GLN A 83 -4.73 -2.68 -0.71
N TYR A 84 -5.82 -2.33 -0.05
CA TYR A 84 -5.92 -2.30 1.41
C TYR A 84 -7.11 -3.12 1.86
N VAL A 85 -6.87 -4.07 2.78
CA VAL A 85 -7.89 -4.97 3.32
C VAL A 85 -7.81 -4.97 4.83
N SER A 86 -8.91 -4.60 5.49
CA SER A 86 -9.03 -4.55 6.95
C SER A 86 -10.40 -5.06 7.39
N PRO A 87 -10.46 -6.12 8.22
CA PRO A 87 -9.34 -6.92 8.74
C PRO A 87 -8.61 -7.70 7.62
N GLY A 88 -7.29 -7.89 7.77
CA GLY A 88 -6.46 -8.57 6.78
C GLY A 88 -6.88 -10.03 6.54
N LYS A 89 -6.79 -10.48 5.28
CA LYS A 89 -6.98 -11.88 4.87
C LYS A 89 -5.71 -12.70 5.12
N MET A 90 -4.54 -12.13 4.83
CA MET A 90 -3.24 -12.75 5.11
C MET A 90 -2.84 -12.46 6.56
N ASN A 91 -2.93 -11.20 6.99
CA ASN A 91 -2.66 -10.75 8.35
C ASN A 91 -3.95 -10.56 9.14
N LYS A 92 -4.49 -11.66 9.68
CA LYS A 92 -5.78 -11.67 10.41
C LYS A 92 -5.83 -10.75 11.63
N ASN A 93 -4.67 -10.41 12.21
CA ASN A 93 -4.58 -9.56 13.40
C ASN A 93 -4.52 -8.06 13.06
N TRP A 94 -4.28 -7.70 11.79
CA TRP A 94 -4.03 -6.33 11.36
C TRP A 94 -4.75 -6.05 10.03
N TYR A 95 -4.05 -5.45 9.08
CA TYR A 95 -4.49 -5.18 7.72
C TYR A 95 -3.53 -5.83 6.72
N ASP A 96 -4.04 -6.08 5.52
CA ASP A 96 -3.19 -6.36 4.36
C ASP A 96 -3.06 -5.07 3.55
N LEU A 97 -1.82 -4.71 3.23
CA LEU A 97 -1.49 -3.63 2.30
C LEU A 97 -0.51 -4.18 1.27
N PHE A 98 -0.91 -4.17 -0.01
CA PHE A 98 -0.10 -4.75 -1.07
C PHE A 98 -0.34 -4.09 -2.43
N SER A 99 0.67 -4.18 -3.30
CA SER A 99 0.59 -3.95 -4.74
C SER A 99 0.52 -5.31 -5.44
N LEU A 100 -0.25 -5.36 -6.52
CA LEU A 100 -0.40 -6.54 -7.39
C LEU A 100 0.78 -6.71 -8.36
N GLY A 101 1.85 -5.93 -8.21
CA GLY A 101 2.99 -5.97 -9.11
C GLY A 101 2.67 -5.56 -10.54
N LYS A 102 3.50 -5.99 -11.48
CA LYS A 102 3.49 -5.59 -12.89
C LYS A 102 2.26 -6.07 -13.66
N ASP A 103 1.72 -7.23 -13.32
CA ASP A 103 0.60 -7.85 -14.05
C ASP A 103 -0.76 -7.36 -13.56
N GLY A 104 -0.80 -6.68 -12.41
CA GLY A 104 -2.03 -6.17 -11.80
C GLY A 104 -2.95 -7.31 -11.34
N GLN A 105 -2.42 -8.51 -11.12
CA GLN A 105 -3.18 -9.69 -10.72
C GLN A 105 -2.64 -10.25 -9.42
N LYS A 106 -3.52 -10.93 -8.67
CA LYS A 106 -3.11 -11.58 -7.43
C LYS A 106 -2.21 -12.77 -7.75
N GLY A 107 -1.08 -12.88 -7.08
CA GLY A 107 -0.10 -13.94 -7.27
C GLY A 107 1.10 -13.45 -8.07
N GLY A 108 1.50 -14.23 -9.08
CA GLY A 108 2.64 -13.91 -9.94
C GLY A 108 4.01 -14.29 -9.36
N GLU A 109 5.04 -14.20 -10.21
CA GLU A 109 6.44 -14.46 -9.85
C GLU A 109 7.34 -13.30 -10.30
N GLY A 110 8.44 -13.08 -9.59
CA GLY A 110 9.37 -11.98 -9.89
C GLY A 110 8.67 -10.62 -9.75
N ASP A 111 8.62 -9.86 -10.83
CA ASP A 111 8.07 -8.49 -10.84
C ASP A 111 6.54 -8.46 -10.93
N ALA A 112 5.93 -9.60 -11.26
CA ALA A 112 4.49 -9.81 -11.19
C ALA A 112 4.05 -10.30 -9.81
N ALA A 113 4.98 -10.60 -8.90
CA ALA A 113 4.63 -11.07 -7.57
C ALA A 113 3.94 -9.95 -6.77
N ASP A 114 2.92 -10.33 -5.99
CA ASP A 114 2.33 -9.46 -4.98
C ASP A 114 3.43 -8.94 -4.02
N ILE A 115 3.46 -7.62 -3.80
CA ILE A 115 4.39 -6.97 -2.87
C ILE A 115 3.57 -6.34 -1.76
N GLY A 116 3.68 -6.83 -0.54
CA GLY A 116 2.88 -6.34 0.59
C GLY A 116 3.55 -6.43 1.94
N ASN A 117 2.78 -6.12 2.98
CA ASN A 117 3.16 -6.18 4.39
C ASN A 117 3.00 -7.58 5.03
N PHE A 118 3.00 -8.64 4.20
CA PHE A 118 2.81 -10.03 4.61
C PHE A 118 4.12 -10.83 4.63
#